data_AF-A0A645BND5-F1
#
_entry.id   AF-A0A645BND5-F1
#
_cell.length_a   1.000
_cell.length_b   1.000
_cell.length_c   1.000
_cell.angle_alpha   90.00
_cell.angle_beta   90.00
_cell.angle_gamma   90.00
#
_symmetry.space_group_name_H-M   'P 1'
#
loop_
_entity.id
_entity.type
_entity.pdbx_description
1 polymer ?
#
loop_
_entity_poly.entity_id
_entity_poly.type
_entity_poly.pdbx_seq_one_letter_code
_entity_poly.pdbx_strand_id
1 'polypeptide(L)'
;MIVIDSLLIVNSYNREYVIHVFDKRNGSFINNFLKIGNGPGEFISSGFRISKIGKMLYVYSPSVNLMRRYYFPKLLNNSIPEEEVSFKEDSRIIVPIKNNYIASTYYKERFLLYDHLGKRLSKYDSFPRFFNDDDSSDLRTFYLNYQLINVKPDQTKFCSTTLAGSLIQVFNINNGSIELVKQKGFEPPIISKSKEKRGFADKECILGFRHIQVTDEYIYVLYCGTKVKDLNKNKDIVSSNIYVFDWNCKPIKKYEIKDGRATCFCIDEQDQKIFLYSILEDGEATLSYFKL
;
A
#
# COMPACT_ATOMS: atom_id res chain seq x y z
N MET A 1 7.85 -0.67 3.83
CA MET A 1 9.27 -0.47 3.44
C MET A 1 9.38 0.49 2.28
N ILE A 2 10.42 1.33 2.27
CA ILE A 2 10.73 2.29 1.20
C ILE A 2 12.26 2.44 1.10
N VAL A 3 12.80 2.69 -0.10
CA VAL A 3 14.20 3.10 -0.30
C VAL A 3 14.29 4.59 -0.61
N ILE A 4 15.21 5.30 0.06
CA ILE A 4 15.59 6.69 -0.22
C ILE A 4 17.13 6.75 -0.24
N ASP A 5 17.71 7.12 -1.37
CA ASP A 5 19.17 7.17 -1.57
C ASP A 5 19.86 5.85 -1.14
N SER A 6 20.73 5.87 -0.13
CA SER A 6 21.43 4.70 0.42
C SER A 6 20.70 4.04 1.60
N LEU A 7 19.44 4.40 1.85
CA LEU A 7 18.73 4.08 3.09
C LEU A 7 17.52 3.20 2.83
N LEU A 8 17.37 2.19 3.66
CA LEU A 8 16.21 1.32 3.73
C LEU A 8 15.36 1.71 4.95
N ILE A 9 14.13 2.12 4.68
CA ILE A 9 13.18 2.58 5.69
C ILE A 9 12.14 1.49 5.92
N VAL A 10 12.04 1.02 7.16
CA VAL A 10 11.12 -0.03 7.59
C VAL A 10 10.19 0.54 8.64
N ASN A 11 8.89 0.33 8.47
CA ASN A 11 7.89 0.75 9.44
C ASN A 11 7.53 -0.40 10.39
N SER A 12 7.32 -0.09 11.66
CA SER A 12 6.92 -1.03 12.71
C SER A 12 5.68 -0.51 13.44
N TYR A 13 4.79 -1.42 13.85
CA TYR A 13 3.60 -1.09 14.65
C TYR A 13 3.76 -1.40 16.15
N ASN A 14 4.73 -2.24 16.51
CA ASN A 14 4.87 -2.83 17.86
C ASN A 14 6.19 -2.42 18.54
N ARG A 15 6.74 -1.26 18.20
CA ARG A 15 7.99 -0.75 18.76
C ARG A 15 7.78 0.67 19.26
N GLU A 16 8.66 1.14 20.14
CA GLU A 16 8.63 2.52 20.67
C GLU A 16 8.64 3.58 19.55
N TYR A 17 9.29 3.28 18.42
CA TYR A 17 9.35 4.14 17.24
C TYR A 17 8.69 3.45 16.06
N VAL A 18 7.97 4.23 15.23
CA VAL A 18 7.25 3.65 14.08
C VAL A 18 8.08 3.56 12.81
N ILE A 19 9.19 4.30 12.71
CA ILE A 19 10.13 4.26 11.58
C ILE A 19 11.50 3.82 12.04
N HIS A 20 12.09 2.87 11.32
CA HIS A 20 13.46 2.40 11.49
C HIS A 20 14.22 2.55 10.18
N VAL A 21 15.46 3.05 10.27
CA VAL A 21 16.31 3.34 9.12
C VAL A 21 17.57 2.49 9.20
N PHE A 22 17.87 1.83 8.09
CA PHE A 22 19.03 0.98 7.91
C PHE A 22 19.84 1.45 6.69
N ASP A 23 21.13 1.19 6.68
CA ASP A 23 21.94 1.32 5.47
C ASP A 23 21.59 0.16 4.52
N LYS A 24 21.17 0.46 3.29
CA LYS A 24 20.73 -0.57 2.34
C LYS A 24 21.87 -1.46 1.83
N ARG A 25 23.13 -1.04 2.02
CA ARG A 25 24.33 -1.72 1.48
C ARG A 25 24.81 -2.84 2.39
N ASN A 26 24.80 -2.61 3.70
CA ASN A 26 25.31 -3.56 4.70
C ASN A 26 24.26 -3.96 5.76
N GLY A 27 23.06 -3.39 5.74
CA GLY A 27 21.97 -3.69 6.68
C GLY A 27 22.17 -3.10 8.07
N SER A 28 23.18 -2.27 8.31
CA SER A 28 23.42 -1.69 9.64
C SER A 28 22.30 -0.74 10.02
N PHE A 29 21.82 -0.85 11.26
CA PHE A 29 20.88 0.12 11.83
C PHE A 29 21.54 1.51 11.89
N ILE A 30 20.81 2.54 11.46
CA ILE A 30 21.28 3.93 11.47
C ILE A 30 20.53 4.72 12.54
N ASN A 31 19.19 4.72 12.50
CA ASN A 31 18.38 5.53 13.40
C ASN A 31 16.90 5.08 13.42
N ASN A 32 16.10 5.63 14.33
CA ASN A 32 14.65 5.47 14.39
C ASN A 32 13.95 6.82 14.64
N PHE A 33 12.70 6.96 14.20
CA PHE A 33 11.94 8.22 14.25
C PHE A 33 10.48 7.98 14.57
N LEU A 34 9.81 9.07 14.93
CA LEU A 34 8.38 9.09 15.26
C LEU A 34 8.09 8.16 16.45
N LYS A 35 8.56 8.60 17.62
CA LYS A 35 8.28 7.93 18.89
C LYS A 35 6.77 7.88 19.12
N ILE A 36 6.26 6.73 19.54
CA ILE A 36 4.85 6.56 19.87
C ILE A 36 4.56 7.25 21.20
N GLY A 37 3.54 8.11 21.19
CA GLY A 37 3.07 8.81 22.38
C GLY A 37 2.10 9.94 22.06
N ASN A 38 1.82 10.78 23.05
CA ASN A 38 0.86 11.89 22.98
C ASN A 38 1.49 13.27 23.27
N GLY A 39 2.80 13.32 23.50
CA GLY A 39 3.55 14.55 23.72
C GLY A 39 3.85 15.32 22.41
N PRO A 40 4.35 16.57 22.52
CA PRO A 40 4.73 17.34 21.35
C PRO A 40 5.77 16.62 20.49
N GLY A 41 5.49 16.43 19.20
CA GLY A 41 6.36 15.71 18.26
C GLY A 41 6.29 14.17 18.35
N GLU A 42 5.47 13.62 19.23
CA GLU A 42 5.18 12.18 19.30
C GLU A 42 4.07 11.77 18.31
N PHE A 43 4.08 10.51 17.92
CA PHE A 43 3.21 9.94 16.92
C PHE A 43 2.15 9.03 17.54
N ILE A 44 0.88 9.31 17.27
CA ILE A 44 -0.23 8.48 17.75
C ILE A 44 -0.32 7.20 16.90
N SER A 45 0.11 6.07 17.47
CA SER A 45 0.11 4.78 16.78
C SER A 45 -1.28 4.15 16.79
N SER A 46 -2.03 4.33 15.71
CA SER A 46 -3.35 3.73 15.51
C SER A 46 -3.55 3.31 14.06
N GLY A 47 -2.53 2.62 13.54
CA GLY A 47 -2.39 2.33 12.12
C GLY A 47 -1.91 3.55 11.35
N PHE A 48 -1.00 3.34 10.40
CA PHE A 48 -0.48 4.39 9.53
C PHE A 48 0.00 3.80 8.21
N ARG A 49 0.20 4.68 7.24
CA ARG A 49 0.75 4.37 5.92
C ARG A 49 1.89 5.32 5.62
N ILE A 50 2.96 4.79 5.06
CA ILE A 50 4.09 5.59 4.58
C ILE A 50 4.14 5.56 3.05
N SER A 51 4.45 6.70 2.48
CA SER A 51 4.73 6.87 1.05
C SER A 51 5.81 7.92 0.84
N LYS A 52 6.34 8.06 -0.38
CA LYS A 52 7.39 9.04 -0.69
C LYS A 52 7.18 9.71 -2.04
N ILE A 53 7.66 10.94 -2.16
CA ILE A 53 7.94 11.62 -3.43
C ILE A 53 9.31 12.27 -3.29
N GLY A 54 10.29 11.83 -4.10
CA GLY A 54 11.68 12.24 -3.94
C GLY A 54 12.18 11.96 -2.51
N LYS A 55 12.66 13.01 -1.83
CA LYS A 55 13.13 12.96 -0.42
C LYS A 55 12.07 13.36 0.60
N MET A 56 10.83 13.58 0.19
CA MET A 56 9.71 13.84 1.10
C MET A 56 9.07 12.51 1.49
N LEU A 57 8.97 12.28 2.80
CA LEU A 57 8.25 11.17 3.40
C LEU A 57 6.86 11.65 3.82
N TYR A 58 5.84 10.87 3.48
CA TYR A 58 4.44 11.14 3.79
C TYR A 58 3.95 10.07 4.73
N VAL A 59 3.47 10.47 5.91
CA VAL A 59 2.94 9.57 6.94
C VAL A 59 1.48 9.92 7.17
N TYR A 60 0.59 9.05 6.69
CA TYR A 60 -0.85 9.20 6.89
C TYR A 60 -1.33 8.37 8.07
N SER A 61 -2.05 9.02 8.98
CA SER A 61 -2.69 8.42 10.16
C SER A 61 -4.22 8.44 9.98
N PRO A 62 -4.86 7.31 9.62
CA PRO A 62 -6.31 7.26 9.39
C PRO A 62 -7.15 7.64 10.61
N SER A 63 -6.69 7.30 11.82
CA SER A 63 -7.40 7.54 13.09
C SER A 63 -7.64 9.02 13.41
N VAL A 64 -6.78 9.90 12.93
CA VAL A 64 -6.87 11.36 13.10
C VAL A 64 -7.05 12.07 11.75
N ASN A 65 -7.24 11.30 10.68
CA ASN A 65 -7.35 11.75 9.29
C ASN A 65 -6.33 12.84 8.89
N LEU A 66 -5.06 12.61 9.25
CA LEU A 66 -3.99 13.60 9.12
C LEU A 66 -2.82 13.03 8.30
N MET A 67 -2.35 13.80 7.33
CA MET A 67 -1.11 13.55 6.60
C MET A 67 -0.01 14.44 7.16
N ARG A 68 1.10 13.83 7.58
CA ARG A 68 2.31 14.53 7.99
C ARG A 68 3.41 14.36 6.95
N ARG A 69 4.04 15.47 6.57
CA ARG A 69 5.12 15.51 5.58
C ARG A 69 6.44 15.77 6.28
N TYR A 70 7.43 14.91 6.05
CA TYR A 70 8.76 15.06 6.61
C TYR A 70 9.78 15.18 5.48
N TYR A 71 10.65 16.18 5.54
CA TYR A 71 11.83 16.19 4.69
C TYR A 71 12.86 15.23 5.27
N PHE A 72 13.11 14.13 4.57
CA PHE A 72 13.83 12.99 5.13
C PHE A 72 15.24 13.35 5.67
N PRO A 73 16.06 14.20 5.03
CA PRO A 73 17.35 14.61 5.58
C PRO A 73 17.25 15.34 6.93
N LYS A 74 16.17 16.09 7.19
CA LYS A 74 15.93 16.71 8.51
C LYS A 74 15.36 15.71 9.51
N LEU A 75 14.56 14.75 9.04
CA LEU A 75 14.00 13.68 9.87
C LEU A 75 15.09 12.97 10.67
N LEU A 76 16.30 12.83 10.09
CA LEU A 76 17.46 12.23 10.74
C LEU A 76 17.86 12.88 12.08
N ASN A 77 17.49 14.14 12.29
CA ASN A 77 17.86 14.93 13.47
C ASN A 77 16.66 15.31 14.35
N ASN A 78 15.46 15.43 13.79
CA ASN A 78 14.24 15.75 14.54
C ASN A 78 12.99 15.14 13.90
N SER A 79 11.96 14.86 14.69
CA SER A 79 10.69 14.26 14.22
C SER A 79 9.59 15.30 13.96
N ILE A 80 9.96 16.52 13.55
CA ILE A 80 9.00 17.61 13.29
C ILE A 80 8.56 17.57 11.82
N PRO A 81 7.25 17.53 11.54
CA PRO A 81 6.77 17.61 10.17
C PRO A 81 7.00 19.00 9.57
N GLU A 82 7.33 19.06 8.27
CA GLU A 82 7.37 20.30 7.50
C GLU A 82 5.96 20.87 7.28
N GLU A 83 4.97 20.00 7.18
CA GLU A 83 3.57 20.36 6.96
C GLU A 83 2.65 19.25 7.46
N GLU A 84 1.48 19.65 7.95
CA GLU A 84 0.37 18.77 8.27
C GLU A 84 -0.86 19.15 7.44
N VAL A 85 -1.50 18.16 6.83
CA VAL A 85 -2.70 18.35 6.00
C VAL A 85 -3.80 17.46 6.54
N SER A 86 -4.94 18.06 6.90
CA SER A 86 -6.14 17.34 7.33
C SER A 86 -7.13 17.19 6.18
N PHE A 87 -7.95 16.16 6.24
CA PHE A 87 -8.95 15.87 5.21
C PHE A 87 -10.34 15.87 5.82
N LYS A 88 -11.32 16.30 5.03
CA LYS A 88 -12.70 16.40 5.49
C LYS A 88 -13.39 15.03 5.60
N GLU A 89 -13.13 14.12 4.66
CA GLU A 89 -13.73 12.79 4.66
C GLU A 89 -12.80 11.71 5.20
N ASP A 90 -13.33 10.86 6.07
CA ASP A 90 -12.63 9.72 6.65
C ASP A 90 -12.14 8.76 5.56
N SER A 91 -10.82 8.58 5.51
CA SER A 91 -10.16 7.81 4.47
C SER A 91 -9.30 6.70 5.08
N ARG A 92 -9.33 5.53 4.46
CA ARG A 92 -8.52 4.37 4.87
C ARG A 92 -7.08 4.50 4.36
N ILE A 93 -6.95 5.04 3.16
CA ILE A 93 -5.67 5.22 2.47
C ILE A 93 -5.68 6.63 1.91
N ILE A 94 -4.61 7.39 2.13
CA ILE A 94 -4.31 8.61 1.40
C ILE A 94 -2.86 8.52 0.92
N VAL A 95 -2.63 8.76 -0.37
CA VAL A 95 -1.31 8.77 -0.99
C VAL A 95 -1.11 10.07 -1.78
N PRO A 96 0.09 10.66 -1.74
CA PRO A 96 0.39 11.87 -2.50
C PRO A 96 0.57 11.54 -3.98
N ILE A 97 0.15 12.45 -4.85
CA ILE A 97 0.38 12.37 -6.29
C ILE A 97 0.48 13.77 -6.91
N LYS A 98 1.60 14.08 -7.59
CA LYS A 98 1.93 15.44 -8.03
C LYS A 98 1.80 16.43 -6.85
N ASN A 99 0.90 17.41 -6.96
CA ASN A 99 0.56 18.40 -5.91
C ASN A 99 -0.81 18.12 -5.26
N ASN A 100 -1.30 16.89 -5.35
CA ASN A 100 -2.62 16.47 -4.89
C ASN A 100 -2.50 15.21 -4.01
N TYR A 101 -3.63 14.75 -3.49
CA TYR A 101 -3.74 13.46 -2.81
C TYR A 101 -4.87 12.61 -3.40
N ILE A 102 -4.62 11.31 -3.51
CA ILE A 102 -5.65 10.32 -3.80
C ILE A 102 -5.99 9.59 -2.51
N ALA A 103 -7.28 9.49 -2.24
CA ALA A 103 -7.80 8.80 -1.08
C ALA A 103 -8.76 7.68 -1.44
N SER A 104 -8.73 6.61 -0.66
CA SER A 104 -9.78 5.58 -0.62
C SER A 104 -10.54 5.71 0.69
N THR A 105 -11.87 5.80 0.61
CA THR A 105 -12.72 5.97 1.82
C THR A 105 -12.98 4.64 2.52
N TYR A 106 -13.67 4.69 3.67
CA TYR A 106 -14.10 3.48 4.39
C TYR A 106 -15.42 2.88 3.87
N TYR A 107 -16.42 3.71 3.56
CA TYR A 107 -17.79 3.24 3.31
C TYR A 107 -18.56 4.02 2.24
N LYS A 108 -18.01 5.12 1.70
CA LYS A 108 -18.73 6.00 0.78
C LYS A 108 -18.15 5.88 -0.62
N GLU A 109 -17.59 6.96 -1.12
CA GLU A 109 -17.01 7.01 -2.45
C GLU A 109 -15.75 6.17 -2.55
N ARG A 110 -15.53 5.56 -3.72
CA ARG A 110 -14.33 4.75 -3.93
C ARG A 110 -13.04 5.56 -3.83
N PHE A 111 -12.87 6.53 -4.71
CA PHE A 111 -11.71 7.43 -4.72
C PHE A 111 -12.11 8.89 -4.61
N LEU A 112 -11.36 9.63 -3.81
CA LEU A 112 -11.42 11.07 -3.72
C LEU A 112 -10.08 11.66 -4.19
N LEU A 113 -10.17 12.78 -4.91
CA LEU A 113 -9.01 13.62 -5.22
C LEU A 113 -9.08 14.86 -4.32
N TYR A 114 -7.99 15.14 -3.62
CA TYR A 114 -7.81 16.37 -2.84
C TYR A 114 -6.71 17.22 -3.46
N ASP A 115 -6.80 18.54 -3.28
CA ASP A 115 -5.66 19.44 -3.53
C ASP A 115 -4.60 19.31 -2.43
N HIS A 116 -3.49 20.04 -2.59
CA HIS A 116 -2.40 20.08 -1.62
C HIS A 116 -2.81 20.50 -0.19
N LEU A 117 -3.95 21.21 -0.03
CA LEU A 117 -4.46 21.68 1.26
C LEU A 117 -5.51 20.73 1.86
N GLY A 118 -5.77 19.59 1.22
CA GLY A 118 -6.74 18.61 1.70
C GLY A 118 -8.20 18.94 1.34
N LYS A 119 -8.44 19.94 0.47
CA LYS A 119 -9.78 20.26 -0.02
C LYS A 119 -10.14 19.34 -1.16
N ARG A 120 -11.34 18.76 -1.09
CA ARG A 120 -11.87 17.84 -2.10
C ARG A 120 -12.07 18.55 -3.44
N LEU A 121 -11.48 17.98 -4.49
CA LEU A 121 -11.58 18.44 -5.88
C LEU A 121 -12.61 17.61 -6.66
N SER A 122 -12.50 16.30 -6.61
CA SER A 122 -13.34 15.39 -7.40
C SER A 122 -13.45 14.01 -6.77
N LYS A 123 -14.20 13.13 -7.42
CA LYS A 123 -14.35 11.72 -7.02
C LYS A 123 -14.36 10.80 -8.23
N TYR A 124 -13.98 9.55 -8.01
CA TYR A 124 -14.29 8.43 -8.89
C TYR A 124 -14.98 7.35 -8.06
N ASP A 125 -16.21 7.01 -8.41
CA ASP A 125 -17.07 6.15 -7.58
C ASP A 125 -17.60 4.92 -8.33
N SER A 126 -16.83 4.45 -9.32
CA SER A 126 -17.14 3.22 -10.03
C SER A 126 -16.39 2.04 -9.42
N PHE A 127 -17.14 0.99 -9.09
CA PHE A 127 -16.61 -0.26 -8.57
C PHE A 127 -16.51 -1.32 -9.67
N PRO A 128 -15.53 -2.23 -9.61
CA PRO A 128 -15.37 -3.26 -10.62
C PRO A 128 -16.53 -4.25 -10.62
N ARG A 129 -16.98 -4.66 -11.82
CA ARG A 129 -18.10 -5.58 -12.05
C ARG A 129 -17.70 -6.70 -13.02
N PHE A 130 -16.81 -7.60 -12.60
CA PHE A 130 -16.24 -8.63 -13.48
C PHE A 130 -17.13 -9.86 -13.68
N PHE A 131 -18.09 -10.11 -12.77
CA PHE A 131 -18.82 -11.38 -12.71
C PHE A 131 -20.34 -11.20 -12.67
N ASN A 132 -20.84 -10.15 -13.35
CA ASN A 132 -22.26 -9.76 -13.34
C ASN A 132 -22.83 -9.48 -11.94
N ASP A 133 -21.97 -9.03 -11.03
CA ASP A 133 -22.39 -8.63 -9.69
C ASP A 133 -23.22 -7.34 -9.74
N ASP A 134 -24.33 -7.33 -9.02
CA ASP A 134 -25.09 -6.11 -8.76
C ASP A 134 -24.26 -5.12 -7.93
N ASP A 135 -24.44 -3.84 -8.21
CA ASP A 135 -23.83 -2.75 -7.46
C ASP A 135 -24.47 -2.62 -6.06
N SER A 136 -24.00 -3.49 -5.17
CA SER A 136 -24.47 -3.62 -3.79
C SER A 136 -23.51 -2.97 -2.79
N SER A 137 -24.01 -2.58 -1.62
CA SER A 137 -23.17 -2.09 -0.52
C SER A 137 -22.13 -3.13 -0.10
N ASP A 138 -22.47 -4.42 -0.18
CA ASP A 138 -21.53 -5.51 0.12
C ASP A 138 -20.36 -5.50 -0.87
N LEU A 139 -20.63 -5.38 -2.17
CA LEU A 139 -19.61 -5.28 -3.21
C LEU A 139 -18.69 -4.07 -2.98
N ARG A 140 -19.28 -2.89 -2.73
CA ARG A 140 -18.53 -1.64 -2.52
C ARG A 140 -17.60 -1.75 -1.32
N THR A 141 -18.13 -2.18 -0.18
CA THR A 141 -17.35 -2.32 1.06
C THR A 141 -16.28 -3.40 0.95
N PHE A 142 -16.54 -4.50 0.24
CA PHE A 142 -15.54 -5.52 -0.07
C PHE A 142 -14.32 -4.89 -0.76
N TYR A 143 -14.54 -4.16 -1.86
CA TYR A 143 -13.43 -3.54 -2.60
C TYR A 143 -12.68 -2.49 -1.76
N LEU A 144 -13.38 -1.66 -0.98
CA LEU A 144 -12.75 -0.68 -0.08
C LEU A 144 -11.87 -1.35 1.00
N ASN A 145 -12.31 -2.49 1.54
CA ASN A 145 -11.62 -3.19 2.62
C ASN A 145 -10.31 -3.84 2.18
N TYR A 146 -10.31 -4.43 0.98
CA TYR A 146 -9.18 -5.19 0.44
C TYR A 146 -8.29 -4.41 -0.52
N GLN A 147 -8.55 -3.11 -0.68
CA GLN A 147 -7.80 -2.29 -1.62
C GLN A 147 -6.37 -1.96 -1.16
N LEU A 148 -5.47 -1.91 -2.14
CA LEU A 148 -4.13 -1.35 -2.04
C LEU A 148 -3.95 -0.27 -3.12
N ILE A 149 -3.09 0.72 -2.88
CA ILE A 149 -2.84 1.82 -3.82
C ILE A 149 -1.36 2.17 -3.81
N ASN A 150 -0.78 2.30 -5.00
CA ASN A 150 0.54 2.88 -5.19
C ASN A 150 0.54 3.84 -6.39
N VAL A 151 1.30 4.92 -6.28
CA VAL A 151 1.42 5.97 -7.30
C VAL A 151 2.68 5.72 -8.13
N LYS A 152 2.56 5.86 -9.45
CA LYS A 152 3.70 5.77 -10.38
C LYS A 152 4.73 6.86 -10.02
N PRO A 153 6.04 6.57 -10.02
CA PRO A 153 7.05 7.56 -9.62
C PRO A 153 7.00 8.88 -10.41
N ASP A 154 6.75 8.84 -11.72
CA ASP A 154 6.53 10.01 -12.58
C ASP A 154 5.23 10.81 -12.28
N GLN A 155 4.43 10.33 -11.32
CA GLN A 155 3.19 10.95 -10.84
C GLN A 155 2.05 11.02 -11.87
N THR A 156 2.16 10.34 -13.02
CA THR A 156 1.13 10.41 -14.08
C THR A 156 -0.03 9.45 -13.86
N LYS A 157 0.21 8.34 -13.16
CA LYS A 157 -0.76 7.27 -12.91
C LYS A 157 -0.73 6.81 -11.47
N PHE A 158 -1.78 6.12 -11.06
CA PHE A 158 -1.74 5.26 -9.90
C PHE A 158 -2.34 3.89 -10.21
N CYS A 159 -1.89 2.88 -9.48
CA CYS A 159 -2.39 1.53 -9.55
C CYS A 159 -3.17 1.22 -8.27
N SER A 160 -4.34 0.63 -8.44
CA SER A 160 -5.14 0.04 -7.38
C SER A 160 -5.17 -1.47 -7.56
N THR A 161 -4.92 -2.22 -6.49
CA THR A 161 -5.07 -3.68 -6.50
C THR A 161 -5.95 -4.15 -5.35
N THR A 162 -6.38 -5.41 -5.39
CA THR A 162 -7.11 -6.01 -4.28
C THR A 162 -6.39 -7.23 -3.73
N LEU A 163 -6.34 -7.32 -2.40
CA LEU A 163 -5.90 -8.53 -1.70
C LEU A 163 -6.85 -9.69 -1.99
N ALA A 164 -8.15 -9.50 -1.84
CA ALA A 164 -9.15 -10.53 -2.15
C ALA A 164 -9.64 -10.38 -3.61
N GLY A 165 -9.65 -11.48 -4.37
CA GLY A 165 -10.09 -11.48 -5.77
C GLY A 165 -9.13 -10.84 -6.77
N SER A 166 -7.87 -10.62 -6.38
CA SER A 166 -6.73 -10.29 -7.26
C SER A 166 -7.05 -9.45 -8.49
N LEU A 167 -7.43 -8.21 -8.26
CA LEU A 167 -7.68 -7.24 -9.30
C LEU A 167 -6.49 -6.30 -9.46
N ILE A 168 -6.15 -5.93 -10.71
CA ILE A 168 -5.29 -4.79 -11.03
C ILE A 168 -6.09 -3.76 -11.81
N GLN A 169 -6.06 -2.51 -11.37
CA GLN A 169 -6.62 -1.36 -12.08
C GLN A 169 -5.62 -0.22 -12.14
N VAL A 170 -5.49 0.37 -13.32
CA VAL A 170 -4.61 1.52 -13.58
C VAL A 170 -5.47 2.73 -13.87
N PHE A 171 -5.14 3.83 -13.21
CA PHE A 171 -5.85 5.10 -13.30
C PHE A 171 -4.90 6.22 -13.70
N ASN A 172 -5.40 7.17 -14.49
CA ASN A 172 -4.76 8.45 -14.75
C ASN A 172 -5.36 9.55 -13.86
N ILE A 173 -4.58 10.61 -13.67
CA ILE A 173 -5.10 11.89 -13.15
C ILE A 173 -4.93 12.95 -14.23
N ASN A 174 -6.04 13.32 -14.84
CA ASN A 174 -6.11 14.28 -15.94
C ASN A 174 -6.97 15.46 -15.50
N ASN A 175 -6.47 16.70 -15.59
CA ASN A 175 -7.27 17.91 -15.34
C ASN A 175 -8.11 17.91 -14.04
N GLY A 176 -7.60 17.30 -12.96
CA GLY A 176 -8.31 17.22 -11.69
C GLY A 176 -9.39 16.14 -11.61
N SER A 177 -9.48 15.23 -12.58
CA SER A 177 -10.33 14.03 -12.55
C SER A 177 -9.49 12.76 -12.40
N ILE A 178 -10.12 11.70 -11.91
CA ILE A 178 -9.56 10.35 -11.86
C ILE A 178 -10.25 9.52 -12.95
N GLU A 179 -9.46 8.86 -13.79
CA GLU A 179 -9.96 8.11 -14.95
C GLU A 179 -9.40 6.70 -14.96
N LEU A 180 -10.26 5.69 -15.10
CA LEU A 180 -9.84 4.30 -15.28
C LEU A 180 -9.28 4.11 -16.69
N VAL A 181 -8.03 3.66 -16.78
CA VAL A 181 -7.34 3.40 -18.05
C VAL A 181 -7.42 1.93 -18.42
N LYS A 182 -7.14 1.07 -17.44
CA LYS A 182 -7.06 -0.38 -17.65
C LYS A 182 -7.49 -1.11 -16.40
N GLN A 183 -8.09 -2.28 -16.60
CA GLN A 183 -8.38 -3.21 -15.52
C GLN A 183 -8.22 -4.65 -15.98
N LYS A 184 -7.82 -5.51 -15.06
CA LYS A 184 -7.73 -6.96 -15.28
C LYS A 184 -7.90 -7.71 -13.96
N GLY A 185 -8.93 -8.55 -13.89
CA GLY A 185 -9.11 -9.52 -12.81
C GLY A 185 -8.35 -10.81 -13.12
N PHE A 186 -7.80 -11.42 -12.09
CA PHE A 186 -7.06 -12.70 -12.18
C PHE A 186 -7.80 -13.84 -11.46
N GLU A 187 -8.52 -13.50 -10.39
CA GLU A 187 -9.40 -14.42 -9.67
C GLU A 187 -10.76 -13.76 -9.40
N PRO A 188 -11.87 -14.52 -9.30
CA PRO A 188 -13.15 -13.94 -8.94
C PRO A 188 -13.17 -13.53 -7.45
N PRO A 189 -13.72 -12.34 -7.10
CA PRO A 189 -14.07 -12.05 -5.73
C PRO A 189 -15.25 -12.94 -5.33
N ILE A 190 -15.11 -13.65 -4.21
CA ILE A 190 -16.21 -14.40 -3.60
C ILE A 190 -16.59 -13.66 -2.32
N ILE A 191 -17.78 -13.06 -2.32
CA ILE A 191 -18.19 -12.11 -1.27
C ILE A 191 -19.20 -12.77 -0.35
N SER A 192 -18.85 -12.84 0.93
CA SER A 192 -19.81 -13.17 1.98
C SER A 192 -20.58 -11.90 2.35
N LYS A 193 -21.91 -11.98 2.24
CA LYS A 193 -22.83 -10.88 2.56
C LYS A 193 -23.14 -10.89 4.07
N SER A 194 -23.15 -9.72 4.69
CA SER A 194 -23.53 -9.60 6.11
C SER A 194 -24.90 -8.93 6.27
N LYS A 195 -25.53 -9.12 7.43
CA LYS A 195 -26.77 -8.43 7.78
C LYS A 195 -26.61 -6.90 7.81
N GLU A 196 -25.39 -6.41 8.03
CA GLU A 196 -25.02 -4.99 8.03
C GLU A 196 -24.76 -4.42 6.63
N LYS A 197 -24.99 -5.20 5.56
CA LYS A 197 -24.67 -4.81 4.16
C LYS A 197 -23.19 -4.44 3.97
N ARG A 198 -22.33 -5.13 4.70
CA ARG A 198 -20.87 -5.10 4.57
C ARG A 198 -20.37 -6.41 3.97
N GLY A 199 -19.63 -6.32 2.87
CA GLY A 199 -19.05 -7.46 2.19
C GLY A 199 -17.66 -7.78 2.70
N PHE A 200 -17.43 -9.08 2.88
CA PHE A 200 -16.14 -9.63 3.29
C PHE A 200 -15.73 -10.76 2.34
N ALA A 201 -14.44 -11.10 2.32
CA ALA A 201 -13.98 -12.27 1.58
C ALA A 201 -14.58 -13.54 2.17
N ASP A 202 -15.32 -14.28 1.35
CA ASP A 202 -15.84 -15.59 1.71
C ASP A 202 -14.69 -16.56 1.98
N LYS A 203 -14.97 -17.64 2.72
CA LYS A 203 -14.02 -18.70 3.05
C LYS A 203 -13.37 -19.32 1.80
N GLU A 204 -14.06 -19.35 0.66
CA GLU A 204 -13.53 -19.85 -0.62
C GLU A 204 -12.79 -18.78 -1.44
N CYS A 205 -12.88 -17.50 -1.08
CA CYS A 205 -12.22 -16.42 -1.80
C CYS A 205 -10.70 -16.56 -1.71
N ILE A 206 -10.01 -16.31 -2.81
CA ILE A 206 -8.55 -16.29 -2.86
C ILE A 206 -8.06 -14.92 -2.40
N LEU A 207 -7.07 -14.95 -1.50
CA LEU A 207 -6.24 -13.81 -1.14
C LEU A 207 -4.99 -13.83 -2.04
N GLY A 208 -4.98 -12.98 -3.06
CA GLY A 208 -3.89 -12.85 -4.02
C GLY A 208 -2.93 -11.72 -3.68
N PHE A 209 -3.20 -10.49 -4.14
CA PHE A 209 -2.23 -9.39 -4.09
C PHE A 209 -2.13 -8.75 -2.71
N ARG A 210 -1.16 -9.21 -1.92
CA ARG A 210 -0.92 -8.76 -0.54
C ARG A 210 -0.18 -7.44 -0.42
N HIS A 211 0.75 -7.19 -1.32
CA HIS A 211 1.53 -5.96 -1.31
C HIS A 211 1.77 -5.51 -2.74
N ILE A 212 1.89 -4.20 -2.93
CA ILE A 212 2.18 -3.60 -4.22
C ILE A 212 3.34 -2.61 -4.09
N GLN A 213 4.18 -2.60 -5.11
CA GLN A 213 5.13 -1.54 -5.41
C GLN A 213 5.08 -1.28 -6.90
N VAL A 214 5.38 -0.04 -7.31
CA VAL A 214 5.37 0.34 -8.72
C VAL A 214 6.62 1.11 -9.04
N THR A 215 7.11 0.94 -10.26
CA THR A 215 8.16 1.73 -10.87
C THR A 215 7.61 2.50 -12.05
N ASP A 216 8.44 3.29 -12.73
CA ASP A 216 7.99 3.94 -13.96
C ASP A 216 7.69 2.96 -15.09
N GLU A 217 8.25 1.76 -15.04
CA GLU A 217 8.08 0.74 -16.07
C GLU A 217 7.01 -0.30 -15.70
N TYR A 218 6.94 -0.71 -14.43
CA TYR A 218 6.20 -1.91 -14.04
C TYR A 218 5.43 -1.78 -12.72
N ILE A 219 4.42 -2.64 -12.59
CA ILE A 219 3.65 -2.88 -11.38
C ILE A 219 4.10 -4.23 -10.81
N TYR A 220 4.52 -4.24 -9.55
CA TYR A 220 4.97 -5.43 -8.84
C TYR A 220 3.96 -5.78 -7.75
N VAL A 221 3.52 -7.03 -7.70
CA VAL A 221 2.58 -7.50 -6.67
C VAL A 221 3.14 -8.73 -5.98
N LEU A 222 3.14 -8.69 -4.65
CA LEU A 222 3.42 -9.84 -3.81
C LEU A 222 2.15 -10.68 -3.74
N TYR A 223 2.21 -11.92 -4.21
CA TYR A 223 1.07 -12.80 -4.36
C TYR A 223 1.11 -13.96 -3.38
N CYS A 224 -0.04 -14.24 -2.77
CA CYS A 224 -0.20 -15.34 -1.82
C CYS A 224 -0.87 -16.57 -2.44
N GLY A 225 -2.03 -16.38 -3.09
CA GLY A 225 -2.78 -17.47 -3.71
C GLY A 225 -3.50 -18.40 -2.73
N THR A 226 -3.72 -17.95 -1.49
CA THR A 226 -4.31 -18.77 -0.42
C THR A 226 -5.78 -18.45 -0.25
N LYS A 227 -6.63 -19.47 -0.11
CA LYS A 227 -8.05 -19.28 0.26
C LYS A 227 -8.20 -18.85 1.71
N VAL A 228 -9.19 -18.03 2.01
CA VAL A 228 -9.47 -17.55 3.38
C VAL A 228 -9.62 -18.69 4.39
N LYS A 229 -10.30 -19.79 4.05
CA LYS A 229 -10.47 -20.95 4.94
C LYS A 229 -9.19 -21.67 5.33
N ASP A 230 -8.13 -21.53 4.53
CA ASP A 230 -6.88 -22.26 4.70
C ASP A 230 -5.83 -21.44 5.48
N LEU A 231 -6.14 -20.20 5.85
CA LEU A 231 -5.26 -19.31 6.63
C LEU A 231 -4.88 -19.88 8.01
N ASN A 232 -5.75 -20.68 8.63
CA ASN A 232 -5.45 -21.29 9.94
C ASN A 232 -4.72 -22.64 9.82
N LYS A 233 -4.78 -23.27 8.64
CA LYS A 233 -4.12 -24.56 8.38
C LYS A 233 -2.68 -24.36 7.91
N ASN A 234 -2.47 -23.34 7.08
CA ASN A 234 -1.17 -22.85 6.67
C ASN A 234 -0.83 -21.68 7.58
N LYS A 235 -0.01 -21.89 8.63
CA LYS A 235 0.23 -20.95 9.75
C LYS A 235 0.62 -19.49 9.42
N ASP A 236 0.67 -19.07 8.15
CA ASP A 236 0.58 -17.66 7.74
C ASP A 236 0.23 -17.55 6.25
N ILE A 237 -0.19 -16.35 5.81
CA ILE A 237 -0.29 -15.98 4.38
C ILE A 237 1.10 -16.15 3.74
N VAL A 238 1.36 -17.30 3.13
CA VAL A 238 2.61 -17.55 2.40
C VAL A 238 2.57 -16.72 1.11
N SER A 239 3.43 -15.72 1.03
CA SER A 239 3.63 -14.98 -0.21
C SER A 239 4.96 -15.41 -0.82
N SER A 240 4.89 -16.36 -1.75
CA SER A 240 6.07 -16.98 -2.35
C SER A 240 6.45 -16.38 -3.70
N ASN A 241 5.64 -15.48 -4.26
CA ASN A 241 5.88 -14.96 -5.60
C ASN A 241 5.69 -13.46 -5.69
N ILE A 242 6.58 -12.79 -6.42
CA ILE A 242 6.36 -11.42 -6.91
C ILE A 242 6.07 -11.51 -8.40
N TYR A 243 4.86 -11.14 -8.80
CA TYR A 243 4.49 -11.00 -10.20
C TYR A 243 4.69 -9.57 -10.66
N VAL A 244 5.15 -9.42 -11.90
CA VAL A 244 5.43 -8.14 -12.52
C VAL A 244 4.55 -7.97 -13.75
N PHE A 245 3.90 -6.82 -13.83
CA PHE A 245 3.02 -6.44 -14.92
C PHE A 245 3.49 -5.12 -15.52
N ASP A 246 3.25 -4.92 -16.81
CA ASP A 246 3.32 -3.56 -17.38
C ASP A 246 2.10 -2.73 -16.96
N TRP A 247 2.12 -1.44 -17.29
CA TRP A 247 1.00 -0.52 -17.04
C TRP A 247 -0.26 -0.81 -17.88
N ASN A 248 -0.22 -1.79 -18.80
CA ASN A 248 -1.38 -2.33 -19.51
C ASN A 248 -1.94 -3.61 -18.85
N CYS A 249 -1.48 -3.95 -17.66
CA CYS A 249 -1.81 -5.16 -16.90
C CYS A 249 -1.41 -6.47 -17.60
N LYS A 250 -0.41 -6.43 -18.50
CA LYS A 250 0.16 -7.63 -19.13
C LYS A 250 1.23 -8.22 -18.20
N PRO A 251 1.21 -9.53 -17.90
CA PRO A 251 2.29 -10.18 -17.16
C PRO A 251 3.60 -10.10 -17.93
N ILE A 252 4.69 -9.76 -17.24
CA ILE A 252 6.03 -9.59 -17.82
C ILE A 252 6.99 -10.64 -17.26
N LYS A 253 7.06 -10.75 -15.93
CA LYS A 253 7.99 -11.66 -15.24
C LYS A 253 7.45 -12.07 -13.88
N LYS A 254 8.05 -13.13 -13.32
CA LYS A 254 7.76 -13.69 -12.01
C LYS A 254 9.07 -13.93 -11.27
N TYR A 255 9.13 -13.54 -10.01
CA TYR A 255 10.20 -13.90 -9.09
C TYR A 255 9.67 -14.85 -8.03
N GLU A 256 10.42 -15.91 -7.76
CA GLU A 256 10.11 -16.87 -6.71
C GLU A 256 10.95 -16.55 -5.47
N ILE A 257 10.27 -16.47 -4.32
CA ILE A 257 10.88 -16.26 -3.01
C ILE A 257 11.08 -17.65 -2.41
N LYS A 258 12.35 -18.05 -2.30
CA LYS A 258 12.73 -19.40 -1.85
C LYS A 258 12.62 -19.59 -0.34
N ASP A 259 12.96 -18.54 0.41
CA ASP A 259 13.11 -18.63 1.86
C ASP A 259 12.20 -17.65 2.60
N GLY A 260 11.53 -18.16 3.64
CA GLY A 260 10.65 -17.38 4.51
C GLY A 260 9.34 -16.94 3.84
N ARG A 261 8.54 -16.20 4.61
CA ARG A 261 7.26 -15.66 4.17
C ARG A 261 7.38 -14.16 4.03
N ALA A 262 7.58 -13.68 2.80
CA ALA A 262 7.60 -12.25 2.55
C ALA A 262 6.25 -11.62 2.93
N THR A 263 6.30 -10.52 3.65
CA THR A 263 5.11 -9.78 4.08
C THR A 263 4.98 -8.45 3.36
N CYS A 264 6.09 -7.84 2.99
CA CYS A 264 6.17 -6.69 2.10
C CYS A 264 7.54 -6.62 1.44
N PHE A 265 7.67 -5.74 0.46
CA PHE A 265 8.92 -5.50 -0.25
C PHE A 265 9.02 -4.03 -0.69
N CYS A 266 10.22 -3.59 -1.03
CA CYS A 266 10.44 -2.35 -1.76
C CYS A 266 11.45 -2.57 -2.89
N ILE A 267 11.41 -1.68 -3.88
CA ILE A 267 12.24 -1.77 -5.08
C ILE A 267 13.26 -0.64 -5.06
N ASP A 268 14.47 -0.98 -5.43
CA ASP A 268 15.57 -0.07 -5.67
C ASP A 268 16.00 -0.18 -7.13
N GLU A 269 15.50 0.73 -7.97
CA GLU A 269 15.80 0.75 -9.40
C GLU A 269 17.24 1.19 -9.68
N GLN A 270 17.87 1.94 -8.78
CA GLN A 270 19.26 2.39 -8.96
C GLN A 270 20.21 1.21 -8.79
N ASP A 271 20.01 0.41 -7.75
CA ASP A 271 20.85 -0.76 -7.46
C ASP A 271 20.35 -2.05 -8.15
N GLN A 272 19.21 -1.99 -8.86
CA GLN A 272 18.52 -3.13 -9.46
C GLN A 272 18.25 -4.24 -8.43
N LYS A 273 17.61 -3.88 -7.30
CA LYS A 273 17.32 -4.81 -6.19
C LYS A 273 15.85 -4.75 -5.76
N ILE A 274 15.35 -5.90 -5.31
CA ILE A 274 14.14 -5.99 -4.49
C ILE A 274 14.56 -6.35 -3.06
N PHE A 275 14.23 -5.50 -2.11
CA PHE A 275 14.38 -5.80 -0.68
C PHE A 275 13.08 -6.40 -0.15
N LEU A 276 13.18 -7.47 0.62
CA LEU A 276 12.08 -8.20 1.23
C LEU A 276 12.15 -8.05 2.75
N TYR A 277 10.98 -7.93 3.38
CA TYR A 277 10.83 -8.20 4.81
C TYR A 277 10.00 -9.47 4.97
N SER A 278 10.64 -10.50 5.52
CA SER A 278 10.09 -11.85 5.64
C SER A 278 10.02 -12.28 7.10
N ILE A 279 9.04 -13.12 7.42
CA ILE A 279 8.97 -13.85 8.68
C ILE A 279 9.43 -15.29 8.39
N LEU A 280 10.41 -15.77 9.15
CA LEU A 280 10.98 -17.11 9.06
C LEU A 280 10.10 -18.14 9.78
N GLU A 281 10.44 -19.42 9.67
CA GLU A 281 9.63 -20.50 10.25
C GLU A 281 9.62 -20.51 11.79
N ASP A 282 10.71 -20.08 12.40
CA ASP A 282 10.87 -19.88 13.85
C ASP A 282 10.19 -18.59 14.36
N GLY A 283 9.61 -17.79 13.45
CA GLY A 283 8.96 -16.53 13.76
C GLY A 283 9.90 -15.32 13.77
N GLU A 284 11.19 -15.50 13.53
CA GLU A 284 12.13 -14.38 13.40
C GLU A 284 11.86 -13.57 12.13
N ALA A 285 12.05 -12.26 12.22
CA ALA A 285 11.92 -11.37 11.07
C ALA A 285 13.28 -11.12 10.43
N THR A 286 13.35 -11.18 9.11
CA THR A 286 14.57 -10.94 8.35
C THR A 286 14.37 -9.90 7.24
N LEU A 287 15.45 -9.18 6.93
CA LEU A 287 15.56 -8.34 5.74
C LEU A 287 16.51 -9.02 4.76
N SER A 288 16.01 -9.34 3.58
CA SER A 288 16.79 -9.95 2.51
C SER A 288 16.63 -9.17 1.21
N TYR A 289 17.42 -9.48 0.19
CA TYR A 289 17.24 -8.91 -1.14
C TYR A 289 17.64 -9.88 -2.24
N PHE A 290 17.13 -9.63 -3.44
CA PHE A 290 17.62 -10.25 -4.68
C PHE A 290 17.72 -9.21 -5.80
N LYS A 291 18.49 -9.51 -6.85
CA LYS A 291 18.69 -8.63 -8.00
C LYS A 291 17.53 -8.75 -9.00
N LEU A 292 17.13 -7.62 -9.59
CA LEU A 292 16.08 -7.53 -10.60
C LEU A 292 16.47 -8.16 -11.93
#